data_AF-A0A8T3N3K8-F1
#
_entry.id   AF-A0A8T3N3K8-F1
#
_cell.length_a   1.000
_cell.length_b   1.000
_cell.length_c   1.000
_cell.angle_alpha   90.00
_cell.angle_beta   90.00
_cell.angle_gamma   90.00
#
_symmetry.space_group_name_H-M   'P 1'
#
loop_
_entity.id
_entity.type
_entity.pdbx_description
1 polymer ?
#
loop_
_entity_poly.entity_id
_entity_poly.type
_entity_poly.pdbx_seq_one_letter_code
_entity_poly.pdbx_strand_id
1 'polypeptide(L)'
;ETARRVRFIKRAQQLGFTLEEVKGLLRLEDGQSCRETRLLAEKKLEQIEARIDDLSRMRHMLKSLIAECTAGKRPRSCPIIATLSAAT
;
A
#
# COMPACT_ATOMS: atom_id res chain seq x y z
N GLU A 1 -31.00 -8.25 -4.33
CA GLU A 1 -29.87 -8.27 -5.27
C GLU A 1 -28.90 -7.10 -5.20
N THR A 2 -29.28 -5.86 -5.52
CA THR A 2 -28.33 -4.74 -5.68
C THR A 2 -27.51 -4.42 -4.43
N ALA A 3 -28.14 -4.48 -3.24
CA ALA A 3 -27.45 -4.16 -1.99
C ALA A 3 -26.36 -5.18 -1.60
N ARG A 4 -26.51 -6.45 -1.97
CA ARG A 4 -25.49 -7.50 -1.71
C ARG A 4 -24.25 -7.24 -2.54
N ARG A 5 -24.44 -6.98 -3.84
CA ARG A 5 -23.34 -6.67 -4.77
C ARG A 5 -22.60 -5.40 -4.40
N VAL A 6 -23.31 -4.34 -3.98
CA VAL A 6 -22.65 -3.11 -3.50
C VAL A 6 -21.82 -3.36 -2.24
N ARG A 7 -22.32 -4.16 -1.29
CA ARG A 7 -21.55 -4.53 -0.10
C ARG A 7 -20.31 -5.36 -0.45
N PHE A 8 -20.42 -6.28 -1.41
CA PHE A 8 -19.28 -7.05 -1.92
C PHE A 8 -18.19 -6.13 -2.47
N ILE A 9 -18.56 -5.22 -3.38
CA ILE A 9 -17.62 -4.26 -3.98
C ILE A 9 -16.94 -3.42 -2.90
N LYS A 10 -17.71 -2.85 -1.95
CA LYS A 10 -17.14 -2.03 -0.87
C LYS A 10 -16.14 -2.81 0.00
N ARG A 11 -16.44 -4.06 0.34
CA ARG A 11 -15.52 -4.91 1.12
C ARG A 11 -14.24 -5.22 0.36
N ALA A 12 -14.35 -5.54 -0.93
CA ALA A 12 -13.17 -5.79 -1.75
C ALA A 12 -12.30 -4.52 -1.90
N GLN A 13 -12.91 -3.35 -2.07
CA GLN A 13 -12.19 -2.07 -2.09
C GLN A 13 -11.48 -1.79 -0.76
N GLN A 14 -12.08 -2.12 0.37
CA GLN A 14 -11.45 -1.99 1.70
C GLN A 14 -10.20 -2.88 1.84
N LEU A 15 -10.12 -3.99 1.11
CA LEU A 15 -8.96 -4.87 1.06
C LEU A 15 -7.92 -4.46 -0.01
N GLY A 16 -8.11 -3.30 -0.65
CA GLY A 16 -7.17 -2.79 -1.66
C GLY A 16 -7.33 -3.40 -3.05
N PHE A 17 -8.44 -4.09 -3.34
CA PHE A 17 -8.78 -4.47 -4.70
C PHE A 17 -9.25 -3.26 -5.51
N THR A 18 -8.67 -3.10 -6.70
CA THR A 18 -9.08 -2.14 -7.71
C THR A 18 -10.43 -2.54 -8.32
N LEU A 19 -11.13 -1.59 -8.95
CA LEU A 19 -12.40 -1.90 -9.61
C LEU A 19 -12.28 -2.98 -10.69
N GLU A 20 -11.14 -3.07 -11.38
CA GLU A 20 -10.89 -4.13 -12.37
C GLU A 20 -10.72 -5.50 -11.70
N GLU A 21 -10.00 -5.59 -10.59
CA GLU A 21 -9.90 -6.85 -9.82
C GLU A 21 -11.25 -7.26 -9.22
N VAL A 22 -12.04 -6.30 -8.74
CA VAL A 22 -13.39 -6.55 -8.23
C VAL A 22 -14.32 -7.06 -9.32
N LYS A 23 -14.21 -6.57 -10.56
CA LYS A 23 -14.94 -7.15 -11.71
C LYS A 23 -14.57 -8.62 -11.91
N GLY A 24 -13.30 -8.98 -11.75
CA GLY A 24 -12.83 -10.37 -11.77
C GLY A 24 -13.49 -11.19 -10.67
N LEU A 25 -13.43 -10.72 -9.42
CA LEU A 25 -14.04 -11.40 -8.27
C LEU A 25 -15.57 -11.58 -8.40
N LEU A 26 -16.28 -10.61 -8.99
CA LEU A 26 -17.72 -10.70 -9.25
C LEU A 26 -18.09 -11.77 -10.28
N ARG A 27 -17.17 -12.15 -11.17
CA ARG A 27 -17.37 -13.27 -12.12
C ARG A 27 -17.20 -14.65 -11.47
N LEU A 28 -16.63 -14.68 -10.26
CA LEU A 28 -16.35 -15.90 -9.48
C LEU A 28 -17.32 -16.06 -8.29
N GLU A 29 -18.32 -15.17 -8.17
CA GLU A 29 -19.25 -15.11 -7.02
C GLU A 29 -20.20 -16.32 -6.94
N ASP A 30 -20.32 -17.09 -8.03
CA ASP A 30 -21.01 -18.38 -8.11
C ASP A 30 -20.31 -19.53 -7.37
N GLY A 31 -19.13 -19.27 -6.76
CA GLY A 31 -18.52 -20.15 -5.76
C GLY A 31 -17.82 -21.38 -6.32
N GLN A 32 -17.82 -21.56 -7.64
CA GLN A 32 -17.18 -22.72 -8.31
C GLN A 32 -15.66 -22.54 -8.51
N SER A 33 -15.14 -21.34 -8.31
CA SER A 33 -13.74 -21.00 -8.57
C SER A 33 -12.94 -20.61 -7.32
N CYS A 34 -13.05 -21.39 -6.23
CA CYS A 34 -12.29 -21.16 -4.99
C CYS A 34 -10.77 -21.01 -5.25
N ARG A 35 -10.22 -21.80 -6.19
CA ARG A 35 -8.81 -21.71 -6.59
C ARG A 35 -8.46 -20.36 -7.23
N GLU A 36 -9.28 -19.85 -8.13
CA GLU A 36 -9.00 -18.58 -8.82
C GLU A 36 -9.15 -17.39 -7.87
N THR A 37 -10.16 -17.42 -7.00
CA THR A 37 -10.34 -16.43 -5.93
C THR A 37 -9.13 -16.42 -4.99
N ARG A 38 -8.60 -17.59 -4.64
CA ARG A 38 -7.39 -17.69 -3.81
C ARG A 38 -6.18 -17.05 -4.50
N LEU A 39 -5.94 -17.34 -5.78
CA LEU A 39 -4.83 -16.77 -6.54
C LEU A 39 -4.90 -15.23 -6.62
N LEU A 40 -6.10 -14.66 -6.80
CA LEU A 40 -6.30 -13.21 -6.78
C LEU A 40 -6.00 -12.60 -5.41
N ALA A 41 -6.38 -13.29 -4.34
CA ALA A 41 -6.09 -12.85 -2.98
C ALA A 41 -4.59 -12.95 -2.62
N GLU A 42 -3.92 -14.03 -3.00
CA GLU A 42 -2.46 -14.21 -2.83
C GLU A 42 -1.69 -13.09 -3.53
N LYS A 43 -2.02 -12.82 -4.81
CA LYS A 43 -1.42 -11.70 -5.56
C LYS A 43 -1.67 -10.35 -4.91
N LYS A 44 -2.87 -10.12 -4.36
CA LYS A 44 -3.17 -8.87 -3.65
C LYS A 44 -2.36 -8.73 -2.37
N LEU A 45 -2.19 -9.82 -1.62
CA LEU A 45 -1.37 -9.86 -0.42
C LEU A 45 0.09 -9.50 -0.73
N GLU A 46 0.68 -10.12 -1.74
CA GLU A 46 2.06 -9.83 -2.18
C GLU A 46 2.25 -8.33 -2.52
N GLN A 47 1.28 -7.72 -3.22
CA GLN A 47 1.31 -6.29 -3.53
C GLN A 47 1.25 -5.41 -2.28
N ILE A 48 0.43 -5.80 -1.29
CA ILE A 48 0.30 -5.09 -0.03
C ILE A 48 1.60 -5.19 0.77
N GLU A 49 2.18 -6.38 0.88
CA GLU A 49 3.45 -6.62 1.57
C GLU A 49 4.59 -5.81 0.93
N ALA A 50 4.72 -5.83 -0.40
CA ALA A 50 5.70 -5.01 -1.11
C ALA A 50 5.51 -3.50 -0.83
N ARG A 51 4.25 -3.03 -0.79
CA ARG A 51 3.95 -1.63 -0.48
C ARG A 51 4.28 -1.29 0.97
N ILE A 52 4.02 -2.19 1.91
CA ILE A 52 4.39 -2.02 3.32
C ILE A 52 5.91 -1.91 3.47
N ASP A 53 6.67 -2.73 2.76
CA ASP A 53 8.13 -2.70 2.79
C ASP A 53 8.67 -1.37 2.24
N ASP A 54 8.15 -0.90 1.10
CA ASP A 54 8.48 0.42 0.54
C ASP A 54 8.18 1.55 1.52
N LEU A 55 6.95 1.58 2.04
CA LEU A 55 6.52 2.60 2.99
C LEU A 55 7.32 2.54 4.28
N SER A 56 7.71 1.34 4.72
CA SER A 56 8.56 1.15 5.89
C SER A 56 9.95 1.71 5.63
N ARG A 57 10.58 1.44 4.48
CA ARG A 57 11.87 2.03 4.10
C ARG A 57 11.80 3.56 4.10
N MET A 58 10.79 4.14 3.44
CA MET A 58 10.57 5.59 3.42
C MET A 58 10.39 6.17 4.83
N ARG A 59 9.60 5.51 5.68
CA ARG A 59 9.37 5.91 7.07
C ARG A 59 10.66 5.91 7.88
N HIS A 60 11.50 4.89 7.73
CA HIS A 60 12.78 4.82 8.45
C HIS A 60 13.71 5.96 8.02
N MET A 61 13.85 6.22 6.72
CA MET A 61 14.64 7.35 6.22
C MET A 61 14.15 8.68 6.77
N LEU A 62 12.84 8.95 6.70
CA LEU A 62 12.26 10.18 7.24
C LEU A 62 12.51 10.32 8.75
N LYS A 63 12.39 9.23 9.52
CA LYS A 63 12.70 9.25 10.96
C LYS A 63 14.16 9.62 11.23
N SER A 64 15.11 9.05 10.49
CA SER A 64 16.53 9.37 10.64
C SER A 64 16.81 10.84 10.33
N LEU A 65 16.28 11.35 9.22
CA LEU A 65 16.47 12.75 8.82
C LEU A 65 15.86 13.73 9.83
N ILE A 66 14.69 13.40 10.40
CA ILE A 66 14.08 14.20 11.47
C ILE A 66 14.96 14.18 12.72
N ALA A 67 15.45 13.01 13.13
CA ALA A 67 16.33 12.88 14.29
C ALA A 67 17.59 13.73 14.13
N GLU A 68 18.27 13.62 12.99
CA GLU A 68 19.45 14.43 12.64
C GLU A 68 19.16 15.93 12.65
N CYS A 69 18.01 16.35 12.10
CA CYS A 69 17.59 17.75 12.09
C CYS A 69 17.37 18.29 13.52
N THR A 70 16.84 17.48 14.43
CA THR A 70 16.54 17.87 15.82
C THR A 70 17.74 17.76 16.77
N ALA A 71 18.75 16.95 16.43
CA ALA A 71 19.92 16.69 17.28
C ALA A 71 20.97 17.82 17.26
N GLY A 72 20.90 18.75 16.29
CA GLY A 72 21.86 19.86 16.17
C GLY A 72 21.45 21.13 16.91
N LYS A 73 22.40 21.77 17.61
CA LYS A 73 22.28 23.20 17.99
C LYS A 73 22.30 24.03 16.71
N ARG A 74 21.12 24.29 16.12
CA ARG A 74 20.92 25.10 14.89
C ARG A 74 21.97 24.81 13.80
N PRO A 75 21.87 23.71 13.04
CA PRO A 75 22.78 23.45 11.95
C PRO A 75 22.71 24.58 10.90
N ARG A 76 23.85 24.95 10.30
CA ARG A 76 23.93 25.98 9.24
C ARG A 76 23.11 25.62 7.98
N SER A 77 22.79 24.34 7.80
CA SER A 77 21.96 23.80 6.72
C SER A 77 21.06 22.68 7.24
N CYS A 78 19.84 22.57 6.71
CA CYS A 78 18.88 21.52 7.08
C CYS A 78 19.33 20.15 6.52
N PRO A 79 19.54 19.10 7.37
CA PRO A 79 19.94 17.77 6.92
C PRO A 79 18.96 17.11 5.94
N ILE A 80 17.66 17.39 6.09
CA ILE A 80 16.61 16.91 5.17
C ILE A 80 16.85 17.45 3.77
N ILE A 81 17.04 18.77 3.64
CA ILE A 81 17.26 19.44 2.34
C ILE A 81 18.57 18.97 1.73
N ALA A 82 19.65 18.88 2.51
CA ALA A 82 20.94 18.39 2.05
C ALA A 82 20.82 16.98 1.43
N THR A 83 20.14 16.06 2.09
CA THR A 83 19.93 14.68 1.62
C THR A 83 19.12 14.64 0.32
N LEU A 84 18.02 15.40 0.24
CA LEU A 84 17.19 15.45 -0.96
C LEU A 84 17.91 16.10 -2.16
N SER A 85 18.80 17.06 -1.91
CA SER A 85 19.61 17.71 -2.95
C SER A 85 20.82 16.89 -3.41
N ALA A 86 21.29 15.95 -2.58
CA ALA A 86 22.44 15.10 -2.89
C ALA A 86 22.05 13.82 -3.66
N ALA A 87 20.75 13.49 -3.73
CA ALA A 87 20.24 12.32 -4.44
C ALA A 87 20.12 12.52 -5.97
N THR A 88 21.13 13.15 -6.58
CA THR A 88 21.33 13.21 -8.05
C THR A 88 22.46 12.27 -8.44
#